data_AF-A0A1G2BMY4-F1
#
_entry.id   AF-A0A1G2BMY4-F1
#
_cell.length_a   1.000
_cell.length_b   1.000
_cell.length_c   1.000
_cell.angle_alpha   90.00
_cell.angle_beta   90.00
_cell.angle_gamma   90.00
#
_symmetry.space_group_name_H-M   'P 1'
#
loop_
_entity.id
_entity.type
_entity.pdbx_description
1 polymer ?
#
loop_
_entity_poly.entity_id
_entity_poly.type
_entity_poly.pdbx_seq_one_letter_code
_entity_poly.pdbx_strand_id
1 'polypeptide(L)'
;MPQKIKIIVTHPHFQADTLAALALLSYFGEGKYPGIGDAAIKFLPQLPAGETASTLEKQGILALDMGGGKFDHHQKDRLQEKECLTDLVIKDLGLQNNPAIDKIRRYARRDDLEGKGTLSNDLLDRAFGLSGLIQNLNRRYRDHPQRVVQIVLPLLEAHLWEEEQRHTVFPQEYQKAKAAGKAQEFTVFQGKKLVRIAMIESDINGMAGFLRAYSKTKADLVVQKLSSGHVNIISNQSRQIDLQGVIALLRIEEARKKRIPFDKFPKKNLTAKGKIAGLEEWYYDTAANSIQNGGIRPETAPPTHLTLKDVKEILENGLDTNKLSNKYPEFFLK
;
A
#
# COMPACT_ATOMS: atom_id res chain seq x y z
N MET A 1 -17.11 18.05 -27.89
CA MET A 1 -16.93 17.17 -26.71
C MET A 1 -16.11 15.96 -27.16
N PRO A 2 -15.20 15.43 -26.34
CA PRO A 2 -14.45 14.22 -26.69
C PRO A 2 -15.40 13.05 -26.96
N GLN A 3 -15.09 12.25 -27.99
CA GLN A 3 -15.89 11.09 -28.38
C GLN A 3 -15.85 10.04 -27.26
N LYS A 4 -17.01 9.54 -26.85
CA LYS A 4 -17.09 8.46 -25.85
C LYS A 4 -16.46 7.19 -26.45
N ILE A 5 -15.46 6.64 -25.77
CA ILE A 5 -14.88 5.34 -26.08
C ILE A 5 -15.81 4.25 -25.55
N LYS A 6 -16.10 3.27 -26.41
CA LYS A 6 -16.98 2.14 -26.12
C LYS A 6 -16.26 0.81 -26.28
N ILE A 7 -15.22 0.78 -27.10
CA ILE A 7 -14.48 -0.43 -27.42
C ILE A 7 -12.98 -0.10 -27.40
N ILE A 8 -12.19 -1.01 -26.84
CA ILE A 8 -10.73 -1.04 -27.00
C ILE A 8 -10.40 -2.26 -27.87
N VAL A 9 -9.63 -2.06 -28.94
CA VAL A 9 -9.12 -3.17 -29.77
C VAL A 9 -7.63 -3.39 -29.50
N THR A 10 -7.24 -4.63 -29.29
CA THR A 10 -5.84 -5.02 -29.05
C THR A 10 -5.60 -6.48 -29.44
N HIS A 11 -4.34 -6.93 -29.40
CA HIS A 11 -3.98 -8.31 -29.69
C HIS A 11 -4.46 -9.30 -28.60
N PRO A 12 -4.77 -10.56 -28.96
CA PRO A 12 -5.24 -11.57 -27.99
C PRO A 12 -4.16 -12.07 -27.03
N HIS A 13 -2.87 -11.83 -27.32
CA HIS A 13 -1.77 -12.25 -26.46
C HIS A 13 -1.26 -11.05 -25.66
N PHE A 14 -1.47 -11.05 -24.35
CA PHE A 14 -1.12 -9.92 -23.50
C PHE A 14 0.32 -9.95 -23.01
N GLN A 15 1.00 -8.82 -23.10
CA GLN A 15 2.23 -8.55 -22.37
C GLN A 15 1.92 -7.69 -21.13
N ALA A 16 2.89 -7.59 -20.22
CA ALA A 16 2.74 -6.74 -19.05
C ALA A 16 2.51 -5.27 -19.45
N ASP A 17 3.17 -4.82 -20.52
CA ASP A 17 3.05 -3.47 -21.05
C ASP A 17 1.63 -3.13 -21.50
N THR A 18 0.98 -3.99 -22.29
CA THR A 18 -0.41 -3.78 -22.72
C THR A 18 -1.37 -3.71 -21.53
N LEU A 19 -1.19 -4.58 -20.53
CA LEU A 19 -2.05 -4.60 -19.34
C LEU A 19 -1.81 -3.38 -18.43
N ALA A 20 -0.57 -2.91 -18.32
CA ALA A 20 -0.23 -1.67 -17.61
C ALA A 20 -0.84 -0.44 -18.29
N ALA A 21 -0.75 -0.36 -19.62
CA ALA A 21 -1.38 0.69 -20.40
C ALA A 21 -2.91 0.70 -20.25
N LEU A 22 -3.54 -0.47 -20.29
CA LEU A 22 -4.98 -0.62 -20.02
C LEU A 22 -5.34 -0.14 -18.60
N ALA A 23 -4.56 -0.50 -17.58
CA ALA A 23 -4.79 -0.05 -16.21
C ALA A 23 -4.71 1.48 -16.08
N LEU A 24 -3.73 2.11 -16.72
CA LEU A 24 -3.59 3.56 -16.72
C LEU A 24 -4.74 4.27 -17.46
N LEU A 25 -5.17 3.74 -18.61
CA LEU A 25 -6.31 4.27 -19.35
C LEU A 25 -7.61 4.13 -18.55
N SER A 26 -7.85 2.97 -17.96
CA SER A 26 -9.01 2.73 -17.09
C SER A 26 -9.03 3.69 -15.90
N TYR A 27 -7.90 3.85 -15.22
CA TYR A 27 -7.82 4.59 -13.97
C TYR A 27 -7.74 6.13 -14.14
N PHE A 28 -7.00 6.63 -15.13
CA PHE A 28 -6.76 8.07 -15.34
C PHE A 28 -7.36 8.62 -16.64
N GLY A 29 -7.83 7.75 -17.53
CA GLY A 29 -8.17 8.15 -18.91
C GLY A 29 -9.53 8.83 -19.06
N GLU A 30 -10.46 8.70 -18.12
CA GLU A 30 -11.87 9.12 -18.26
C GLU A 30 -12.01 10.60 -18.68
N GLY A 31 -11.17 11.49 -18.16
CA GLY A 31 -11.19 12.91 -18.52
C GLY A 31 -10.85 13.19 -19.98
N LYS A 32 -9.97 12.38 -20.59
CA LYS A 32 -9.54 12.52 -22.00
C LYS A 32 -10.34 11.61 -22.94
N TYR A 33 -10.72 10.44 -22.45
CA TYR A 33 -11.41 9.37 -23.15
C TYR A 33 -12.66 8.97 -22.35
N PRO A 34 -13.78 9.70 -22.45
CA PRO A 34 -14.97 9.37 -21.70
C PRO A 34 -15.44 7.94 -21.99
N GLY A 35 -15.82 7.18 -20.96
CA GLY A 35 -16.24 5.78 -21.06
C GLY A 35 -15.13 4.75 -21.18
N ILE A 36 -13.86 5.14 -21.10
CA ILE A 36 -12.73 4.22 -21.29
C ILE A 36 -12.65 3.13 -20.23
N GLY A 37 -13.02 3.44 -18.97
CA GLY A 37 -13.01 2.46 -17.88
C GLY A 37 -14.04 1.33 -18.06
N ASP A 38 -15.15 1.61 -18.76
CA ASP A 38 -16.23 0.66 -19.04
C ASP A 38 -16.17 0.07 -20.46
N ALA A 39 -15.15 0.44 -21.26
CA ALA A 39 -15.08 0.05 -22.66
C ALA A 39 -14.90 -1.46 -22.82
N ALA A 40 -15.64 -2.06 -23.75
CA ALA A 40 -15.50 -3.48 -24.05
C ALA A 40 -14.17 -3.75 -24.78
N ILE A 41 -13.43 -4.78 -24.37
CA ILE A 41 -12.18 -5.14 -25.05
C ILE A 41 -12.48 -6.17 -26.14
N LYS A 42 -12.06 -5.87 -27.36
CA LYS A 42 -12.13 -6.76 -28.52
C LYS A 42 -10.74 -7.17 -28.95
N PHE A 43 -10.60 -8.45 -29.26
CA PHE A 43 -9.32 -9.05 -29.62
C PHE A 43 -9.24 -9.26 -31.11
N LEU A 44 -8.28 -8.62 -31.76
CA LEU A 44 -8.09 -8.70 -33.20
C LEU A 44 -6.63 -9.02 -33.53
N PRO A 45 -6.36 -9.90 -34.51
CA PRO A 45 -5.00 -10.11 -34.99
C PRO A 45 -4.50 -8.95 -35.86
N GLN A 46 -5.41 -8.18 -36.45
CA GLN A 46 -5.12 -6.98 -37.24
C GLN A 46 -6.39 -6.12 -37.32
N LEU A 47 -6.23 -4.83 -37.62
CA LEU A 47 -7.39 -3.97 -37.86
C LEU A 47 -8.16 -4.38 -39.13
N PRO A 48 -9.48 -4.11 -39.20
CA PRO A 48 -10.25 -4.33 -40.42
C PRO A 48 -9.65 -3.60 -41.63
N ALA A 49 -9.78 -4.18 -42.82
CA ALA A 49 -9.28 -3.57 -44.05
C ALA A 49 -9.89 -2.17 -44.26
N GLY A 50 -9.04 -1.19 -44.55
CA GLY A 50 -9.45 0.21 -44.76
C GLY A 50 -9.63 1.03 -43.47
N GLU A 51 -9.59 0.40 -42.29
CA GLU A 51 -9.61 1.10 -41.01
C GLU A 51 -8.20 1.44 -40.53
N THR A 52 -8.08 2.61 -39.89
CA THR A 52 -6.88 3.10 -39.21
C THR A 52 -7.21 3.38 -37.75
N ALA A 53 -6.21 3.49 -36.88
CA ALA A 53 -6.45 3.87 -35.48
C ALA A 53 -7.23 5.20 -35.37
N SER A 54 -6.99 6.15 -36.26
CA SER A 54 -7.68 7.45 -36.27
C SER A 54 -9.15 7.35 -36.70
N THR A 55 -9.46 6.52 -37.72
CA THR A 55 -10.85 6.32 -38.16
C THR A 55 -11.66 5.57 -37.11
N LEU A 56 -11.06 4.57 -36.47
CA LEU A 56 -11.67 3.83 -35.36
C LEU A 56 -11.93 4.74 -34.14
N GLU A 57 -10.99 5.62 -33.79
CA GLU A 57 -11.16 6.52 -32.64
C GLU A 57 -12.37 7.44 -32.81
N LYS A 58 -12.62 7.94 -34.03
CA LYS A 58 -13.83 8.71 -34.37
C LYS A 58 -15.13 7.92 -34.18
N GLN A 59 -15.06 6.59 -34.25
CA GLN A 59 -16.18 5.69 -34.00
C GLN A 59 -16.32 5.31 -32.51
N GLY A 60 -15.46 5.83 -31.64
CA GLY A 60 -15.39 5.46 -30.22
C GLY A 60 -14.68 4.13 -29.98
N ILE A 61 -13.76 3.75 -30.88
CA ILE A 61 -12.97 2.53 -30.79
C ILE A 61 -11.49 2.91 -30.66
N LEU A 62 -10.85 2.55 -29.55
CA LEU A 62 -9.44 2.86 -29.32
C LEU A 62 -8.56 1.65 -29.65
N ALA A 63 -7.62 1.81 -30.58
CA ALA A 63 -6.65 0.77 -30.91
C ALA A 63 -5.39 0.88 -30.04
N LEU A 64 -5.01 -0.22 -29.38
CA LEU A 64 -3.81 -0.33 -28.56
C LEU A 64 -2.87 -1.38 -29.13
N ASP A 65 -1.61 -0.98 -29.25
CA ASP A 65 -0.50 -1.79 -29.75
C ASP A 65 -0.67 -2.30 -31.19
N MET A 66 -1.47 -1.59 -31.99
CA MET A 66 -1.74 -1.98 -33.37
C MET A 66 -2.22 -0.81 -34.23
N GLY A 67 -2.08 -0.98 -35.55
CA GLY A 67 -2.74 -0.13 -36.54
C GLY A 67 -2.05 1.20 -36.85
N GLY A 68 -0.78 1.38 -36.46
CA GLY A 68 0.01 2.57 -36.78
C GLY A 68 -0.50 3.84 -36.10
N GLY A 69 -1.23 3.70 -34.99
CA GLY A 69 -1.81 4.83 -34.25
C GLY A 69 -0.88 5.46 -33.23
N LYS A 70 -1.42 6.44 -32.48
CA LYS A 70 -0.70 7.08 -31.36
C LYS A 70 -0.29 6.12 -30.25
N PHE A 71 -0.96 4.98 -30.13
CA PHE A 71 -0.71 3.90 -29.18
C PHE A 71 -0.13 2.65 -29.84
N ASP A 72 0.64 2.79 -30.91
CA ASP A 72 1.39 1.70 -31.53
C ASP A 72 2.88 2.01 -31.48
N HIS A 73 3.65 1.20 -30.75
CA HIS A 73 5.09 1.38 -30.60
C HIS A 73 5.91 0.68 -31.71
N HIS A 74 5.27 -0.09 -32.61
CA HIS A 74 5.93 -0.86 -33.66
C HIS A 74 6.38 -0.03 -34.87
N GLN A 75 6.17 1.30 -34.82
CA GLN A 75 6.56 2.22 -35.87
C GLN A 75 8.08 2.45 -35.86
N LYS A 76 8.71 2.50 -37.05
CA LYS A 76 10.17 2.63 -37.20
C LYS A 76 10.78 3.77 -36.39
N ASP A 77 10.12 4.92 -36.34
CA ASP A 77 10.62 6.11 -35.64
C ASP A 77 10.60 5.91 -34.11
N ARG A 78 9.63 5.15 -33.59
CA ARG A 78 9.45 4.90 -32.16
C ARG A 78 10.34 3.79 -31.61
N LEU A 79 10.70 2.83 -32.46
CA LEU A 79 11.70 1.81 -32.13
C LEU A 79 13.06 2.43 -31.76
N GLN A 80 13.39 3.60 -32.31
CA GLN A 80 14.62 4.32 -31.96
C GLN A 80 14.52 5.01 -30.59
N GLU A 81 13.32 5.49 -30.22
CA GLU A 81 13.06 6.17 -28.94
C GLU A 81 12.96 5.20 -27.75
N LYS A 82 12.84 3.88 -28.00
CA LYS A 82 12.67 2.84 -26.98
C LYS A 82 11.51 3.17 -26.02
N GLU A 83 10.39 3.62 -26.59
CA GLU A 83 9.12 3.81 -25.88
C GLU A 83 8.29 2.52 -25.99
N CYS A 84 7.74 2.05 -24.87
CA CYS A 84 6.74 0.97 -24.88
C CYS A 84 5.31 1.58 -24.90
N LEU A 85 4.27 0.76 -25.02
CA LEU A 85 2.88 1.23 -25.09
C LEU A 85 2.49 2.03 -23.85
N THR A 86 2.93 1.57 -22.67
CA THR A 86 2.70 2.27 -21.39
C THR A 86 3.28 3.69 -21.43
N ASP A 87 4.47 3.91 -21.99
CA ASP A 87 5.04 5.27 -22.10
C ASP A 87 4.18 6.16 -23.01
N LEU A 88 3.69 5.62 -24.12
CA LEU A 88 2.81 6.35 -25.04
C LEU A 88 1.51 6.79 -24.35
N VAL A 89 0.90 5.89 -23.57
CA VAL A 89 -0.30 6.22 -22.76
C VAL A 89 0.02 7.28 -21.71
N ILE A 90 1.13 7.16 -20.98
CA ILE A 90 1.54 8.12 -19.96
C ILE A 90 1.72 9.52 -20.57
N LYS A 91 2.41 9.59 -21.72
CA LYS A 91 2.66 10.83 -22.44
C LYS A 91 1.36 11.47 -22.93
N ASP A 92 0.48 10.65 -23.48
CA ASP A 92 -0.81 11.10 -24.00
C ASP A 92 -1.74 11.61 -22.87
N LEU A 93 -1.79 10.93 -21.73
CA LEU A 93 -2.60 11.34 -20.58
C LEU A 93 -1.98 12.49 -19.78
N GLY A 94 -0.74 12.91 -20.07
CA GLY A 94 -0.06 13.98 -19.34
C GLY A 94 0.41 13.58 -17.95
N LEU A 95 0.71 12.30 -17.73
CA LEU A 95 1.03 11.74 -16.41
C LEU A 95 2.53 11.64 -16.11
N GLN A 96 3.40 12.20 -16.96
CA GLN A 96 4.87 12.02 -16.89
C GLN A 96 5.47 12.39 -15.52
N ASN A 97 4.87 13.35 -14.82
CA ASN A 97 5.32 13.86 -13.53
C ASN A 97 4.55 13.26 -12.35
N ASN A 98 3.64 12.31 -12.57
CA ASN A 98 2.87 11.69 -11.50
C ASN A 98 3.72 10.59 -10.84
N PRO A 99 4.14 10.74 -9.56
CA PRO A 99 4.96 9.73 -8.89
C PRO A 99 4.23 8.39 -8.68
N ALA A 100 2.89 8.37 -8.65
CA ALA A 100 2.12 7.15 -8.44
C ALA A 100 2.28 6.12 -9.57
N ILE A 101 2.68 6.56 -10.76
CA ILE A 101 2.83 5.68 -11.93
C ILE A 101 4.28 5.21 -12.16
N ASP A 102 5.26 5.68 -11.38
CA ASP A 102 6.68 5.37 -11.64
C ASP A 102 6.94 3.85 -11.62
N LYS A 103 6.37 3.16 -10.63
CA LYS A 103 6.57 1.72 -10.46
C LYS A 103 5.95 0.92 -11.61
N ILE A 104 4.71 1.22 -12.01
CA ILE A 104 4.06 0.50 -13.11
C ILE A 104 4.75 0.78 -14.45
N ARG A 105 5.19 2.03 -14.67
CA ARG A 105 5.95 2.42 -15.87
C ARG A 105 7.27 1.65 -15.96
N ARG A 106 8.04 1.62 -14.87
CA ARG A 106 9.32 0.90 -14.81
C ARG A 106 9.13 -0.60 -14.97
N TYR A 107 8.06 -1.15 -14.40
CA TYR A 107 7.71 -2.55 -14.59
C TYR A 107 7.42 -2.87 -16.06
N ALA A 108 6.53 -2.11 -16.71
CA ALA A 108 6.17 -2.29 -18.11
C ALA A 108 7.39 -2.19 -19.03
N ARG A 109 8.18 -1.12 -18.91
CA ARG A 109 9.41 -0.92 -19.71
C ARG A 109 10.40 -2.06 -19.57
N ARG A 110 10.61 -2.53 -18.34
CA ARG A 110 11.57 -3.61 -18.06
C ARG A 110 11.10 -4.95 -18.63
N ASP A 111 9.80 -5.23 -18.57
CA ASP A 111 9.23 -6.43 -19.17
C ASP A 111 9.37 -6.40 -20.69
N ASP A 112 8.94 -5.30 -21.31
CA ASP A 112 8.84 -5.14 -22.75
C ASP A 112 10.19 -4.97 -23.45
N LEU A 113 11.02 -4.04 -22.98
CA LEU A 113 12.26 -3.65 -23.66
C LEU A 113 13.47 -4.51 -23.25
N GLU A 114 13.43 -5.10 -22.05
CA GLU A 114 14.57 -5.86 -21.50
C GLU A 114 14.27 -7.35 -21.30
N GLY A 115 13.01 -7.78 -21.41
CA GLY A 115 12.60 -9.15 -21.09
C GLY A 115 12.79 -9.52 -19.61
N LYS A 116 12.84 -8.52 -18.72
CA LYS A 116 13.18 -8.68 -17.29
C LYS A 116 11.99 -8.37 -16.38
N GLY A 117 10.79 -8.81 -16.72
CA GLY A 117 9.58 -8.62 -15.91
C GLY A 117 9.74 -8.93 -14.41
N THR A 118 10.60 -9.88 -14.07
CA THR A 118 11.03 -10.20 -12.70
C THR A 118 12.55 -10.08 -12.60
N LEU A 119 13.04 -9.31 -11.61
CA LEU A 119 14.48 -9.09 -11.39
C LEU A 119 15.17 -10.24 -10.68
N SER A 120 14.44 -10.96 -9.83
CA SER A 120 15.01 -12.09 -9.08
C SER A 120 15.40 -13.20 -10.04
N ASN A 121 16.58 -13.78 -9.79
CA ASN A 121 17.04 -14.98 -10.49
C ASN A 121 16.55 -16.27 -9.81
N ASP A 122 15.93 -16.17 -8.64
CA ASP A 122 15.33 -17.32 -7.96
C ASP A 122 14.16 -17.88 -8.78
N LEU A 123 14.12 -19.20 -8.94
CA LEU A 123 13.12 -19.87 -9.75
C LEU A 123 11.70 -19.72 -9.20
N LEU A 124 11.54 -19.67 -7.87
CA LEU A 124 10.25 -19.47 -7.22
C LEU A 124 9.74 -18.06 -7.49
N ASP A 125 10.58 -17.05 -7.30
CA ASP A 125 10.21 -15.66 -7.55
C ASP A 125 9.81 -15.43 -9.01
N ARG A 126 10.50 -16.08 -9.96
CA ARG A 126 10.14 -16.02 -11.37
C ARG A 126 8.84 -16.74 -11.70
N ALA A 127 8.58 -17.88 -11.05
CA ALA A 127 7.35 -18.65 -11.24
C ALA A 127 6.10 -17.89 -10.76
N PHE A 128 6.25 -17.13 -9.68
CA PHE A 128 5.16 -16.37 -9.05
C PHE A 128 5.22 -14.85 -9.32
N GLY A 129 6.18 -14.39 -10.12
CA GLY A 129 6.24 -13.01 -10.61
C GLY A 129 5.11 -12.73 -11.61
N LEU A 130 4.58 -11.50 -11.58
CA LEU A 130 3.38 -11.15 -12.36
C LEU A 130 3.55 -11.42 -13.86
N SER A 131 4.70 -11.12 -14.45
CA SER A 131 4.97 -11.41 -15.87
C SER A 131 4.92 -12.91 -16.19
N GLY A 132 5.49 -13.75 -15.31
CA GLY A 132 5.41 -15.21 -15.45
C GLY A 132 3.98 -15.71 -15.31
N LEU A 133 3.20 -15.14 -14.38
CA LEU A 133 1.78 -15.44 -14.22
C LEU A 133 0.96 -15.02 -15.45
N ILE A 134 1.21 -13.85 -16.03
CA ILE A 134 0.57 -13.42 -17.29
C ILE A 134 0.85 -14.43 -18.41
N GLN A 135 2.11 -14.87 -18.57
CA GLN A 135 2.45 -15.89 -19.58
C GLN A 135 1.74 -17.23 -19.34
N ASN A 136 1.61 -17.65 -18.07
CA ASN A 136 0.84 -18.84 -17.69
C ASN A 136 -0.65 -18.66 -18.03
N LEU A 137 -1.23 -17.50 -17.73
CA LEU A 137 -2.62 -17.16 -18.02
C LEU A 137 -2.89 -17.14 -19.54
N ASN A 138 -2.01 -16.54 -20.34
CA ASN A 138 -2.11 -16.55 -21.80
C ASN A 138 -2.10 -17.98 -22.36
N ARG A 139 -1.26 -18.88 -21.81
CA ARG A 139 -1.23 -20.29 -22.21
C ARG A 139 -2.51 -21.02 -21.81
N ARG A 140 -3.02 -20.77 -20.60
CA ARG A 140 -4.21 -21.44 -20.05
C ARG A 140 -5.52 -20.98 -20.68
N TYR A 141 -5.61 -19.70 -21.04
CA TYR A 141 -6.82 -19.03 -21.55
C TYR A 141 -6.62 -18.50 -22.97
N ARG A 142 -5.92 -19.25 -23.82
CA ARG A 142 -5.60 -18.86 -25.21
C ARG A 142 -6.83 -18.42 -26.01
N ASP A 143 -7.93 -19.18 -25.90
CA ASP A 143 -9.18 -18.91 -26.62
C ASP A 143 -10.13 -17.97 -25.85
N HIS A 144 -9.73 -17.54 -24.65
CA HIS A 144 -10.49 -16.67 -23.76
C HIS A 144 -9.62 -15.53 -23.20
N PRO A 145 -8.98 -14.70 -24.05
CA PRO A 145 -8.03 -13.67 -23.61
C PRO A 145 -8.63 -12.64 -22.65
N GLN A 146 -9.95 -12.41 -22.71
CA GLN A 146 -10.67 -11.58 -21.74
C GLN A 146 -10.46 -12.05 -20.29
N ARG A 147 -10.29 -13.36 -20.04
CA ARG A 147 -10.01 -13.89 -18.70
C ARG A 147 -8.69 -13.37 -18.14
N VAL A 148 -7.69 -13.17 -19.00
CA VAL A 148 -6.39 -12.62 -18.59
C VAL A 148 -6.57 -11.20 -18.07
N VAL A 149 -7.29 -10.35 -18.81
CA VAL A 149 -7.61 -8.99 -18.39
C VAL A 149 -8.38 -8.99 -17.08
N GLN A 150 -9.46 -9.77 -16.98
CA GLN A 150 -10.31 -9.82 -15.78
C GLN A 150 -9.56 -10.24 -14.51
N ILE A 151 -8.48 -11.00 -14.65
CA ILE A 151 -7.65 -11.44 -13.51
C ILE A 151 -6.59 -10.39 -13.18
N VAL A 152 -5.89 -9.86 -14.20
CA VAL A 152 -4.68 -9.06 -13.99
C VAL A 152 -4.99 -7.57 -13.82
N LEU A 153 -5.95 -7.03 -14.57
CA LEU A 153 -6.27 -5.61 -14.56
C LEU A 153 -6.62 -5.10 -13.15
N PRO A 154 -7.48 -5.79 -12.35
CA PRO A 154 -7.79 -5.34 -10.99
C PRO A 154 -6.57 -5.32 -10.06
N LEU A 155 -5.56 -6.18 -10.28
CA LEU A 155 -4.33 -6.18 -9.49
C LEU A 155 -3.49 -4.93 -9.77
N LEU A 156 -3.41 -4.52 -11.02
CA LEU A 156 -2.70 -3.31 -11.44
C LEU A 156 -3.44 -2.05 -11.00
N GLU A 157 -4.77 -2.02 -11.12
CA GLU A 157 -5.59 -0.91 -10.63
C GLU A 157 -5.51 -0.75 -9.11
N ALA A 158 -5.54 -1.84 -8.35
CA ALA A 158 -5.33 -1.80 -6.91
C ALA A 158 -3.94 -1.25 -6.55
N HIS A 159 -2.90 -1.60 -7.33
CA HIS A 159 -1.57 -1.04 -7.14
C HIS A 159 -1.52 0.46 -7.43
N LEU A 160 -2.13 0.91 -8.53
CA LEU A 160 -2.22 2.33 -8.89
C LEU A 160 -2.94 3.13 -7.82
N TRP A 161 -4.07 2.63 -7.33
CA TRP A 161 -4.84 3.24 -6.25
C TRP A 161 -3.98 3.40 -4.99
N GLU A 162 -3.30 2.33 -4.55
CA GLU A 162 -2.40 2.37 -3.38
C GLU A 162 -1.26 3.38 -3.53
N GLU A 163 -0.64 3.46 -4.71
CA GLU A 163 0.44 4.41 -4.95
C GLU A 163 -0.07 5.86 -4.99
N GLU A 164 -1.26 6.09 -5.57
CA GLU A 164 -1.91 7.40 -5.51
C GLU A 164 -2.17 7.81 -4.06
N GLN A 165 -2.78 6.94 -3.24
CA GLN A 165 -3.02 7.21 -1.82
C GLN A 165 -1.72 7.62 -1.10
N ARG A 166 -0.60 6.92 -1.36
CA ARG A 166 0.70 7.20 -0.73
C ARG A 166 1.31 8.53 -1.14
N HIS A 167 1.11 8.95 -2.38
CA HIS A 167 1.75 10.14 -2.92
C HIS A 167 0.89 11.40 -2.78
N THR A 168 -0.43 11.28 -2.66
CA THR A 168 -1.34 12.42 -2.61
C THR A 168 -2.11 12.47 -1.29
N VAL A 169 -2.94 11.45 -1.01
CA VAL A 169 -3.92 11.47 0.08
C VAL A 169 -3.24 11.40 1.45
N PHE A 170 -2.39 10.40 1.71
CA PHE A 170 -1.79 10.20 3.02
C PHE A 170 -0.90 11.37 3.46
N PRO A 171 -0.04 11.95 2.59
CA PRO A 171 0.72 13.15 2.95
C PRO A 171 -0.18 14.33 3.35
N GLN A 172 -1.24 14.58 2.59
CA GLN A 172 -2.16 15.70 2.86
C GLN A 172 -2.90 15.51 4.18
N GLU A 173 -3.47 14.32 4.39
CA GLU A 173 -4.19 13.98 5.62
C GLU A 173 -3.26 14.01 6.84
N TYR A 174 -2.00 13.58 6.68
CA TYR A 174 -1.02 13.70 7.75
C TYR A 174 -0.70 15.16 8.10
N GLN A 175 -0.48 16.03 7.10
CA GLN A 175 -0.23 17.45 7.36
C GLN A 175 -1.43 18.12 8.02
N LYS A 176 -2.65 17.81 7.57
CA LYS A 176 -3.89 18.29 8.17
C LYS A 176 -4.02 17.84 9.62
N ALA A 177 -3.72 16.58 9.92
CA ALA A 177 -3.72 16.06 11.29
C ALA A 177 -2.68 16.77 12.18
N LYS A 178 -1.47 17.04 11.66
CA LYS A 178 -0.44 17.81 12.39
C LYS A 178 -0.90 19.23 12.70
N ALA A 179 -1.47 19.93 11.70
CA ALA A 179 -1.98 21.29 11.86
C ALA A 179 -3.12 21.36 12.90
N ALA A 180 -3.92 20.29 13.00
CA ALA A 180 -5.00 20.17 13.98
C ALA A 180 -4.55 19.66 15.37
N GLY A 181 -3.25 19.43 15.60
CA GLY A 181 -2.73 18.84 16.84
C GLY A 181 -3.10 17.37 17.06
N LYS A 182 -3.65 16.70 16.03
CA LYS A 182 -4.03 15.29 16.02
C LYS A 182 -2.90 14.35 15.59
N ALA A 183 -1.75 14.91 15.22
CA ALA A 183 -0.54 14.16 14.94
C ALA A 183 0.67 14.83 15.59
N GLN A 184 1.57 14.01 16.13
CA GLN A 184 2.81 14.47 16.74
C GLN A 184 3.95 13.49 16.46
N GLU A 185 5.17 14.02 16.46
CA GLU A 185 6.40 13.27 16.29
C GLU A 185 7.32 13.55 17.49
N PHE A 186 8.00 12.53 17.97
CA PHE A 186 9.00 12.67 19.02
C PHE A 186 9.98 11.50 18.97
N THR A 187 11.02 11.56 19.79
CA THR A 187 12.04 10.53 19.87
C THR A 187 12.23 10.04 21.30
N VAL A 188 12.56 8.76 21.43
CA VAL A 188 12.87 8.12 22.71
C VAL A 188 14.13 7.28 22.54
N PHE A 189 14.96 7.21 23.58
CA PHE A 189 16.11 6.31 23.60
C PHE A 189 15.71 4.96 24.19
N GLN A 190 16.08 3.88 23.51
CA GLN A 190 16.07 2.53 24.05
C GLN A 190 17.51 2.02 24.12
N GLY A 191 18.09 2.11 25.32
CA GLY A 191 19.54 1.98 25.50
C GLY A 191 20.27 3.05 24.69
N LYS A 192 21.09 2.64 23.71
CA LYS A 192 21.82 3.55 22.81
C LYS A 192 21.06 3.86 21.51
N LYS A 193 19.93 3.20 21.24
CA LYS A 193 19.19 3.36 19.99
C LYS A 193 18.21 4.52 20.10
N LEU A 194 18.28 5.48 19.18
CA LEU A 194 17.24 6.49 19.00
C LEU A 194 16.05 5.89 18.23
N VAL A 195 14.87 5.93 18.82
CA VAL A 195 13.60 5.46 18.26
C VAL A 195 12.76 6.68 17.87
N ARG A 196 12.45 6.83 16.59
CA ARG A 196 11.54 7.87 16.09
C ARG A 196 10.12 7.38 16.12
N ILE A 197 9.23 8.17 16.72
CA ILE A 197 7.84 7.80 16.95
C ILE A 197 6.94 8.82 16.25
N ALA A 198 5.97 8.33 15.49
CA ALA A 198 4.86 9.14 14.98
C ALA A 198 3.56 8.68 15.64
N MET A 199 2.78 9.62 16.17
CA MET A 199 1.44 9.35 16.69
C MET A 199 0.42 10.12 15.89
N ILE A 200 -0.71 9.49 15.55
CA ILE A 200 -1.77 10.11 14.75
C ILE A 200 -3.15 9.60 15.17
N GLU A 201 -4.15 10.49 15.14
CA GLU A 201 -5.57 10.11 15.07
C GLU A 201 -6.01 10.04 13.61
N SER A 202 -6.36 8.85 13.12
CA SER A 202 -6.80 8.65 11.73
C SER A 202 -7.47 7.29 11.55
N ASP A 203 -8.56 7.27 10.78
CA ASP A 203 -9.24 6.04 10.34
C ASP A 203 -8.72 5.52 9.00
N ILE A 204 -7.69 6.16 8.44
CA ILE A 204 -7.15 5.78 7.13
C ILE A 204 -6.34 4.49 7.24
N ASN A 205 -6.83 3.46 6.56
CA ASN A 205 -6.12 2.20 6.39
C ASN A 205 -4.84 2.47 5.59
N GLY A 206 -3.70 2.00 6.10
CA GLY A 206 -2.39 2.22 5.46
C GLY A 206 -1.61 3.44 5.96
N MET A 207 -2.22 4.33 6.76
CA MET A 207 -1.53 5.50 7.34
C MET A 207 -0.28 5.11 8.14
N ALA A 208 -0.36 4.06 8.97
CA ALA A 208 0.80 3.58 9.71
C ALA A 208 1.92 3.04 8.79
N GLY A 209 1.57 2.39 7.68
CA GLY A 209 2.53 1.95 6.67
C GLY A 209 3.21 3.13 5.99
N PHE A 210 2.43 4.16 5.62
CA PHE A 210 2.94 5.42 5.07
C PHE A 210 3.94 6.11 6.01
N LEU A 211 3.57 6.28 7.29
CA LEU A 211 4.42 6.95 8.28
C LEU A 211 5.75 6.22 8.52
N ARG A 212 5.76 4.89 8.45
CA ARG A 212 6.99 4.08 8.56
C ARG A 212 7.90 4.20 7.34
N ALA A 213 7.33 4.06 6.14
CA ALA A 213 8.13 3.83 4.93
C ALA A 213 8.35 5.08 4.06
N TYR A 214 7.37 5.99 4.00
CA TYR A 214 7.32 7.03 2.96
C TYR A 214 7.32 8.46 3.52
N SER A 215 6.83 8.66 4.75
CA SER A 215 6.88 9.98 5.37
C SER A 215 8.32 10.46 5.58
N LYS A 216 8.52 11.79 5.67
CA LYS A 216 9.83 12.36 6.03
C LYS A 216 10.33 11.86 7.40
N THR A 217 9.42 11.56 8.31
CA THR A 217 9.72 11.03 9.65
C THR A 217 10.42 9.67 9.57
N LYS A 218 9.99 8.83 8.61
CA LYS A 218 10.39 7.40 8.51
C LYS A 218 10.37 6.74 9.88
N ALA A 219 9.20 6.78 10.52
CA ALA A 219 9.04 6.42 11.92
C ALA A 219 9.47 4.97 12.16
N ASP A 220 10.20 4.75 13.26
CA ASP A 220 10.59 3.42 13.71
C ASP A 220 9.42 2.75 14.47
N LEU A 221 8.54 3.55 15.06
CA LEU A 221 7.30 3.14 15.72
C LEU A 221 6.16 4.10 15.34
N VAL A 222 4.98 3.56 15.03
CA VAL A 222 3.79 4.37 14.75
C VAL A 222 2.67 4.00 15.69
N VAL A 223 2.05 5.01 16.31
CA VAL A 223 0.80 4.89 17.05
C VAL A 223 -0.32 5.48 16.22
N GLN A 224 -1.33 4.67 15.93
CA GLN A 224 -2.53 5.12 15.23
C GLN A 224 -3.74 4.91 16.14
N LYS A 225 -4.43 6.00 16.46
CA LYS A 225 -5.73 5.97 17.14
C LYS A 225 -6.86 6.15 16.14
N LEU A 226 -7.79 5.22 16.14
CA LEU A 226 -9.02 5.30 15.35
C LEU A 226 -10.04 6.20 16.05
N SER A 227 -10.99 6.76 15.30
CA SER A 227 -12.11 7.53 15.86
C SER A 227 -12.98 6.70 16.81
N SER A 228 -12.99 5.38 16.63
CA SER A 228 -13.64 4.41 17.53
C SER A 228 -12.95 4.28 18.90
N GLY A 229 -11.84 4.97 19.14
CA GLY A 229 -11.08 4.94 20.40
C GLY A 229 -9.96 3.91 20.43
N HIS A 230 -9.92 2.99 19.45
CA HIS A 230 -8.92 1.92 19.35
C HIS A 230 -7.53 2.45 19.02
N VAL A 231 -6.50 1.86 19.63
CA VAL A 231 -5.10 2.30 19.44
C VAL A 231 -4.20 1.15 19.01
N ASN A 232 -3.46 1.34 17.93
CA ASN A 232 -2.51 0.35 17.42
C ASN A 232 -1.11 0.93 17.40
N ILE A 233 -0.13 0.13 17.83
CA ILE A 233 1.29 0.46 17.88
C ILE A 233 2.03 -0.51 16.98
N ILE A 234 2.58 -0.01 15.88
CA ILE A 234 3.20 -0.80 14.82
C ILE A 234 4.66 -0.40 14.69
N SER A 235 5.57 -1.35 14.82
CA SER A 235 7.01 -1.09 14.69
C SER A 235 7.52 -1.34 13.27
N ASN A 236 8.69 -0.76 12.98
CA ASN A 236 9.53 -1.19 11.89
C ASN A 236 10.38 -2.38 12.33
N GLN A 237 10.04 -3.58 11.85
CA GLN A 237 10.65 -4.84 12.29
C GLN A 237 12.17 -4.87 12.12
N SER A 238 12.71 -4.22 11.08
CA SER A 238 14.17 -4.17 10.85
C SER A 238 14.93 -3.42 11.95
N ARG A 239 14.24 -2.59 12.75
CA ARG A 239 14.83 -1.85 13.86
C ARG A 239 14.93 -2.68 15.15
N GLN A 240 14.20 -3.79 15.22
CA GLN A 240 14.18 -4.69 16.38
C GLN A 240 13.97 -3.91 17.69
N ILE A 241 12.92 -3.10 17.74
CA ILE A 241 12.54 -2.35 18.94
C ILE A 241 11.93 -3.32 19.94
N ASP A 242 12.40 -3.29 21.18
CA ASP A 242 11.80 -4.07 22.27
C ASP A 242 10.54 -3.37 22.79
N LEU A 243 9.39 -4.04 22.66
CA LEU A 243 8.09 -3.53 23.09
C LEU A 243 7.62 -4.13 24.42
N GLN A 244 8.41 -4.96 25.09
CA GLN A 244 8.00 -5.64 26.33
C GLN A 244 7.64 -4.66 27.45
N GLY A 245 8.46 -3.63 27.65
CA GLY A 245 8.17 -2.58 28.65
C GLY A 245 6.89 -1.81 28.29
N VAL A 246 6.69 -1.52 27.01
CA VAL A 246 5.50 -0.81 26.51
C VAL A 246 4.23 -1.60 26.75
N ILE A 247 4.17 -2.88 26.35
CA ILE A 247 2.96 -3.70 26.55
C ILE A 247 2.62 -3.89 28.04
N ALA A 248 3.63 -4.08 28.89
CA ALA A 248 3.41 -4.22 30.32
C ALA A 248 2.77 -2.96 30.91
N LEU A 249 3.31 -1.78 30.57
CA LEU A 249 2.76 -0.51 31.03
C LEU A 249 1.36 -0.23 30.47
N LEU A 250 1.08 -0.54 29.20
CA LEU A 250 -0.26 -0.41 28.63
C LEU A 250 -1.27 -1.22 29.44
N ARG A 251 -0.96 -2.48 29.75
CA ARG A 251 -1.82 -3.36 30.54
C ARG A 251 -1.99 -2.88 31.98
N ILE A 252 -0.94 -2.38 32.62
CA ILE A 252 -1.01 -1.82 33.98
C ILE A 252 -1.90 -0.58 34.01
N GLU A 253 -1.70 0.36 33.09
CA GLU A 253 -2.49 1.60 33.06
C GLU A 253 -3.95 1.33 32.65
N GLU A 254 -4.19 0.38 31.75
CA GLU A 254 -5.55 -0.09 31.43
C GLU A 254 -6.24 -0.67 32.67
N ALA A 255 -5.56 -1.58 33.40
CA ALA A 255 -6.08 -2.16 34.64
C ALA A 255 -6.41 -1.08 35.67
N ARG A 256 -5.54 -0.08 35.80
CA ARG A 256 -5.74 1.05 36.71
C ARG A 256 -6.97 1.87 36.34
N LYS A 257 -7.16 2.20 35.06
CA LYS A 257 -8.37 2.92 34.57
C LYS A 257 -9.64 2.10 34.78
N LYS A 258 -9.56 0.78 34.61
CA LYS A 258 -10.66 -0.17 34.86
C LYS A 258 -10.87 -0.50 36.35
N ARG A 259 -10.02 0.03 37.25
CA ARG A 259 -10.02 -0.28 38.70
C ARG A 259 -9.88 -1.78 38.99
N ILE A 260 -9.16 -2.51 38.14
CA ILE A 260 -8.82 -3.91 38.34
C ILE A 260 -7.54 -3.98 39.18
N PRO A 261 -7.52 -4.72 40.31
CA PRO A 261 -6.31 -4.93 41.09
C PRO A 261 -5.23 -5.62 40.24
N PHE A 262 -4.15 -4.90 39.93
CA PHE A 262 -3.09 -5.38 39.03
C PHE A 262 -2.03 -6.24 39.74
N ASP A 263 -2.00 -6.20 41.07
CA ASP A 263 -1.21 -7.06 41.97
C ASP A 263 -1.49 -8.55 41.75
N LYS A 264 -2.64 -8.88 41.16
CA LYS A 264 -3.03 -10.24 40.79
C LYS A 264 -2.39 -10.76 39.50
N PHE A 265 -1.72 -9.92 38.70
CA PHE A 265 -1.05 -10.34 37.47
C PHE A 265 0.46 -10.48 37.68
N PRO A 266 1.03 -11.70 37.64
CA PRO A 266 2.48 -11.89 37.61
C PRO A 266 3.13 -11.08 36.49
N LYS A 267 4.33 -10.53 36.73
CA LYS A 267 5.10 -9.76 35.75
C LYS A 267 5.24 -10.47 34.39
N LYS A 268 5.52 -11.78 34.41
CA LYS A 268 5.61 -12.63 33.20
C LYS A 268 4.33 -12.62 32.37
N ASN A 269 3.17 -12.41 33.01
CA ASN A 269 1.90 -12.36 32.30
C ASN A 269 1.78 -11.01 31.57
N LEU A 270 2.14 -9.89 32.21
CA LEU A 270 1.99 -8.55 31.63
C LEU A 270 2.85 -8.34 30.37
N THR A 271 3.97 -9.04 30.22
CA THR A 271 4.79 -9.01 28.99
C THR A 271 4.45 -10.13 28.00
N ALA A 272 3.51 -11.01 28.33
CA ALA A 272 3.20 -12.19 27.52
C ALA A 272 2.62 -11.82 26.14
N LYS A 273 2.95 -12.65 25.14
CA LYS A 273 2.32 -12.59 23.81
C LYS A 273 0.81 -12.82 23.92
N GLY A 274 0.07 -12.32 22.93
CA GLY A 274 -1.37 -12.54 22.85
C GLY A 274 -2.16 -11.58 23.74
N LYS A 275 -3.40 -11.97 24.08
CA LYS A 275 -4.26 -11.30 25.07
C LYS A 275 -4.06 -11.93 26.45
N ILE A 276 -4.42 -11.20 27.50
CA ILE A 276 -4.49 -11.73 28.87
C ILE A 276 -5.95 -11.65 29.35
N ALA A 277 -6.43 -12.69 30.02
CA ALA A 277 -7.75 -12.68 30.64
C ALA A 277 -7.88 -11.53 31.67
N GLY A 278 -8.95 -10.74 31.59
CA GLY A 278 -9.19 -9.52 32.37
C GLY A 278 -8.59 -8.23 31.77
N LEU A 279 -7.66 -8.34 30.81
CA LEU A 279 -7.00 -7.25 30.09
C LEU A 279 -6.95 -7.53 28.58
N GLU A 280 -8.10 -7.89 28.03
CA GLU A 280 -8.27 -8.32 26.64
C GLU A 280 -8.16 -7.18 25.61
N GLU A 281 -8.11 -5.93 26.07
CA GLU A 281 -7.94 -4.74 25.22
C GLU A 281 -6.66 -4.82 24.40
N TRP A 282 -5.59 -5.42 24.94
CA TRP A 282 -4.24 -5.35 24.35
C TRP A 282 -3.72 -6.72 23.91
N TYR A 283 -3.57 -6.89 22.61
CA TYR A 283 -2.92 -8.03 21.96
C TYR A 283 -1.47 -7.70 21.61
N TYR A 284 -0.51 -8.52 22.05
CA TYR A 284 0.90 -8.37 21.68
C TYR A 284 1.33 -9.44 20.69
N ASP A 285 1.68 -9.01 19.48
CA ASP A 285 2.21 -9.85 18.42
C ASP A 285 3.72 -9.74 18.35
N THR A 286 4.42 -10.76 18.83
CA THR A 286 5.89 -10.83 18.78
C THR A 286 6.42 -11.14 17.38
N ALA A 287 5.64 -11.78 16.51
CA ALA A 287 6.05 -12.10 15.15
C ALA A 287 5.99 -10.85 14.26
N ALA A 288 4.91 -10.07 14.37
CA ALA A 288 4.80 -8.79 13.69
C ALA A 288 5.56 -7.66 14.41
N ASN A 289 6.00 -7.88 15.65
CA ASN A 289 6.51 -6.90 16.61
C ASN A 289 5.57 -5.68 16.74
N SER A 290 4.31 -5.94 17.08
CA SER A 290 3.26 -4.92 17.17
C SER A 290 2.35 -5.13 18.38
N ILE A 291 1.75 -4.06 18.88
CA ILE A 291 0.74 -4.08 19.95
C ILE A 291 -0.56 -3.53 19.37
N GLN A 292 -1.65 -4.26 19.55
CA GLN A 292 -2.93 -3.94 18.92
C GLN A 292 -4.04 -3.87 19.96
N ASN A 293 -4.85 -2.81 19.89
CA ASN A 293 -6.17 -2.76 20.51
C ASN A 293 -7.20 -2.85 19.39
N GLY A 294 -7.56 -4.09 19.04
CA GLY A 294 -8.51 -4.39 17.96
C GLY A 294 -7.96 -4.32 16.52
N GLY A 295 -6.75 -3.81 16.30
CA GLY A 295 -6.21 -3.69 14.94
C GLY A 295 -6.98 -2.66 14.11
N ILE A 296 -6.95 -2.81 12.79
CA ILE A 296 -7.63 -1.89 11.85
C ILE A 296 -9.15 -2.13 11.84
N ARG A 297 -9.57 -3.36 12.17
CA ARG A 297 -10.99 -3.75 12.25
C ARG A 297 -11.23 -4.36 13.63
N PRO A 298 -11.57 -3.53 14.62
CA PRO A 298 -11.63 -3.95 16.03
C PRO A 298 -12.65 -5.04 16.35
N GLU A 299 -13.60 -5.33 15.46
CA GLU A 299 -14.65 -6.36 15.63
C GLU A 299 -15.25 -6.31 17.04
N THR A 300 -14.92 -7.30 17.89
CA THR A 300 -15.46 -7.45 19.25
C THR A 300 -14.53 -6.91 20.34
N ALA A 301 -13.36 -6.37 20.00
CA ALA A 301 -12.45 -5.79 20.98
C ALA A 301 -13.02 -4.44 21.48
N PRO A 302 -13.03 -4.19 22.80
CA PRO A 302 -13.39 -2.88 23.32
C PRO A 302 -12.25 -1.89 23.09
N PRO A 303 -12.57 -0.59 22.88
CA PRO A 303 -11.55 0.44 22.80
C PRO A 303 -10.85 0.62 24.15
N THR A 304 -9.57 0.97 24.11
CA THR A 304 -8.80 1.31 25.32
C THR A 304 -9.37 2.52 26.05
N HIS A 305 -9.27 2.50 27.39
CA HIS A 305 -9.56 3.67 28.23
C HIS A 305 -8.41 4.68 28.24
N LEU A 306 -7.29 4.39 27.57
CA LEU A 306 -6.12 5.24 27.52
C LEU A 306 -6.26 6.34 26.46
N THR A 307 -5.93 7.56 26.86
CA THR A 307 -5.80 8.70 25.94
C THR A 307 -4.49 8.61 25.17
N LEU A 308 -4.36 9.34 24.05
CA LEU A 308 -3.06 9.43 23.35
C LEU A 308 -1.97 10.04 24.23
N LYS A 309 -2.34 10.89 25.21
CA LYS A 309 -1.39 11.42 26.18
C LYS A 309 -0.86 10.30 27.10
N ASP A 310 -1.75 9.44 27.61
CA ASP A 310 -1.36 8.28 28.41
C ASP A 310 -0.44 7.35 27.60
N VAL A 311 -0.79 7.06 26.34
CA VAL A 311 0.02 6.20 25.46
C VAL A 311 1.40 6.81 25.17
N LYS A 312 1.49 8.13 24.96
CA LYS A 312 2.77 8.83 24.78
C LYS A 312 3.67 8.64 26.00
N GLU A 313 3.14 8.89 27.19
CA GLU A 313 3.89 8.74 28.43
C GLU A 313 4.34 7.28 28.64
N ILE A 314 3.47 6.32 28.31
CA ILE A 314 3.82 4.90 28.35
C ILE A 314 4.96 4.59 27.37
N LEU A 315 5.00 5.17 26.18
CA LEU A 315 6.10 4.97 25.24
C LEU A 315 7.42 5.58 25.75
N GLU A 316 7.36 6.79 26.29
CA GLU A 316 8.53 7.49 26.85
C GLU A 316 9.16 6.74 28.03
N ASN A 317 8.35 6.02 28.82
CA ASN A 317 8.82 5.23 29.96
C ASN A 317 9.11 3.77 29.60
N GLY A 318 8.27 3.15 28.77
CA GLY A 318 8.32 1.72 28.45
C GLY A 318 9.43 1.34 27.46
N LEU A 319 9.90 2.30 26.65
CA LEU A 319 11.05 2.08 25.76
C LEU A 319 12.39 2.38 26.45
N ASP A 320 12.40 3.20 27.51
CA ASP A 320 13.60 3.58 28.26
C ASP A 320 13.67 2.77 29.57
N THR A 321 14.51 1.73 29.57
CA THR A 321 14.65 0.81 30.71
C THR A 321 15.07 1.49 32.02
N ASN A 322 15.78 2.62 31.94
CA ASN A 322 16.20 3.37 33.12
C ASN A 322 15.00 4.12 33.74
N LYS A 323 14.19 4.76 32.91
CA LYS A 323 12.95 5.43 33.37
C LYS A 323 11.93 4.43 33.87
N LEU A 324 11.79 3.31 33.17
CA LEU A 324 10.88 2.22 33.53
C LEU A 324 11.11 1.74 34.96
N SER A 325 12.38 1.48 35.31
CA SER A 325 12.77 1.00 36.63
C SER A 325 12.56 2.03 37.74
N ASN A 326 12.73 3.32 37.43
CA ASN A 326 12.55 4.40 38.39
C ASN A 326 11.06 4.72 38.66
N LYS A 327 10.22 4.66 37.63
CA LYS A 327 8.79 5.03 37.74
C LYS A 327 7.95 3.90 38.32
N TYR A 328 8.35 2.65 38.11
CA TYR A 328 7.64 1.45 38.58
C TYR A 328 8.59 0.49 39.32
N PRO A 329 9.26 0.95 40.40
CA PRO A 329 10.30 0.19 41.09
C PRO A 329 9.79 -1.15 41.61
N GLU A 330 8.56 -1.21 42.10
CA GLU A 330 7.90 -2.42 42.59
C GLU A 330 7.74 -3.52 41.52
N PHE A 331 7.81 -3.18 40.24
CA PHE A 331 7.69 -4.11 39.12
C PHE A 331 9.03 -4.54 38.53
N PHE A 332 10.08 -3.73 38.67
CA PHE A 332 11.36 -3.94 37.97
C PHE A 332 12.56 -4.26 38.87
N LEU A 333 12.47 -4.05 40.19
CA LEU A 333 13.53 -4.38 41.15
C LEU A 333 13.38 -5.76 41.83
N LYS A 334 12.39 -6.57 41.44
CA LYS A 334 12.24 -7.97 41.86
C LYS A 334 12.32 -8.94 40.67
#